data_AF-D0C728-F1
#
_entry.id   AF-D0C728-F1
#
_cell.length_a   1.000
_cell.length_b   1.000
_cell.length_c   1.000
_cell.angle_alpha   90.00
_cell.angle_beta   90.00
_cell.angle_gamma   90.00
#
_symmetry.space_group_name_H-M   'P 1'
#
loop_
_entity.id
_entity.type
_entity.pdbx_description
1 polymer ?
#
loop_
_entity_poly.entity_id
_entity_poly.type
_entity_poly.pdbx_seq_one_letter_code
_entity_poly.pdbx_strand_id
1 'polypeptide(L)'
;MKNFDWDRWVGKNSFNKIWEKTPYLSTIRAIPTCFNDERTLVYLSSVDLDCDVQSIKDLEQILEHIVSAYKTKSSQVKTAQSALKLALYQSDFNVICSLLNDIKVTDDYAVFSKDYDYSFPDDLFENLIK
;
A
#
# COMPACT_ATOMS: atom_id res chain seq x y z
N MET A 1 21.69 -6.10 18.12
CA MET A 1 20.42 -5.46 18.50
C MET A 1 19.39 -6.55 18.76
N LYS A 2 18.57 -6.44 19.81
CA LYS A 2 17.51 -7.40 20.11
C LYS A 2 16.30 -7.09 19.21
N ASN A 3 15.94 -8.01 18.33
CA ASN A 3 14.70 -7.96 17.55
C ASN A 3 13.52 -7.95 18.52
N PHE A 4 12.73 -6.88 18.51
CA PHE A 4 11.46 -6.85 19.22
C PHE A 4 10.43 -7.65 18.41
N ASP A 5 9.92 -8.71 19.02
CA ASP A 5 9.02 -9.69 18.42
C ASP A 5 7.57 -9.18 18.56
N TRP A 6 7.16 -8.38 17.56
CA TRP A 6 5.83 -7.79 17.47
C TRP A 6 4.71 -8.85 17.45
N ASP A 7 4.97 -10.00 16.83
CA ASP A 7 4.02 -11.12 16.74
C ASP A 7 3.73 -11.71 18.12
N ARG A 8 4.76 -11.84 18.97
CA ARG A 8 4.61 -12.38 20.33
C ARG A 8 3.87 -11.45 21.28
N TRP A 9 3.96 -10.14 21.07
CA TRP A 9 3.24 -9.14 21.88
C TRP A 9 1.75 -9.13 21.54
N VAL A 10 1.40 -9.16 20.26
CA VAL A 10 0.00 -9.19 19.77
C VAL A 10 -0.66 -10.55 20.04
N GLY A 11 0.10 -11.64 19.98
CA GLY A 11 -0.41 -13.00 20.10
C GLY A 11 -0.97 -13.41 21.47
N LYS A 12 -0.86 -12.57 22.51
CA LYS A 12 -1.11 -13.04 23.87
C LYS A 12 -2.57 -13.20 24.29
N ASN A 13 -3.60 -12.58 23.70
CA ASN A 13 -4.98 -12.95 24.06
C ASN A 13 -6.06 -12.62 23.03
N SER A 14 -6.95 -13.60 22.81
CA SER A 14 -8.26 -13.58 22.11
C SER A 14 -8.34 -13.30 20.61
N PHE A 15 -7.51 -12.42 20.02
CA PHE A 15 -7.71 -12.00 18.63
C PHE A 15 -7.30 -13.08 17.61
N ASN A 16 -6.12 -13.70 17.79
CA ASN A 16 -5.59 -14.69 16.84
C ASN A 16 -6.47 -15.94 16.69
N LYS A 17 -7.16 -16.40 17.75
CA LYS A 17 -8.04 -17.59 17.68
C LYS A 17 -9.34 -17.33 16.92
N ILE A 18 -9.84 -16.10 16.94
CA ILE A 18 -10.99 -15.69 16.14
C ILE A 18 -10.53 -15.56 14.69
N TRP A 19 -9.38 -14.91 14.46
CA TRP A 19 -8.75 -14.70 13.17
C TRP A 19 -8.44 -15.98 12.37
N GLU A 20 -7.82 -16.98 12.99
CA GLU A 20 -7.53 -18.28 12.35
C GLU A 20 -8.80 -19.02 11.88
N LYS A 21 -9.95 -18.70 12.48
CA LYS A 21 -11.26 -19.23 12.11
C LYS A 21 -12.04 -18.32 11.15
N THR A 22 -11.53 -17.13 10.88
CA THR A 22 -12.15 -16.17 9.98
C THR A 22 -11.71 -16.52 8.55
N PRO A 23 -12.60 -16.99 7.66
CA PRO A 23 -12.25 -17.37 6.29
C PRO A 23 -11.77 -16.19 5.43
N TYR A 24 -11.85 -14.96 5.95
CA TYR A 24 -11.73 -13.73 5.18
C TYR A 24 -10.30 -13.16 5.11
N LEU A 25 -9.36 -13.61 5.96
CA LEU A 25 -8.12 -12.85 6.20
C LEU A 25 -6.83 -13.69 6.20
N SER A 26 -6.90 -15.00 5.99
CA SER A 26 -5.72 -15.88 6.06
C SER A 26 -4.65 -15.60 4.98
N THR A 27 -4.98 -14.82 3.94
CA THR A 27 -4.06 -14.50 2.83
C THR A 27 -3.53 -13.08 2.86
N ILE A 28 -3.89 -12.26 3.84
CA ILE A 28 -3.45 -10.86 3.92
C ILE A 28 -2.93 -10.64 5.33
N ARG A 29 -1.62 -10.42 5.45
CA ARG A 29 -1.03 -9.95 6.70
C ARG A 29 -1.73 -8.66 7.14
N ALA A 30 -2.05 -8.55 8.42
CA ALA A 30 -2.67 -7.35 9.00
C ALA A 30 -1.70 -6.15 9.11
N ILE A 31 -0.64 -6.14 8.30
CA ILE A 31 0.32 -5.06 8.24
C ILE A 31 -0.26 -4.04 7.24
N PRO A 32 -0.47 -2.78 7.64
CA PRO A 32 -0.84 -1.73 6.70
C PRO A 32 0.35 -1.39 5.82
N THR A 33 0.09 -0.81 4.65
CA THR A 33 1.16 -0.29 3.79
C THR A 33 1.98 0.76 4.54
N CYS A 34 3.29 0.56 4.59
CA CYS A 34 4.20 1.34 5.42
C CYS A 34 5.61 1.39 4.84
N PHE A 35 6.40 2.33 5.34
CA PHE A 35 7.80 2.53 4.96
C PHE A 35 8.72 2.23 6.14
N ASN A 36 9.98 1.91 5.84
CA ASN A 36 11.05 2.00 6.85
C ASN A 36 11.39 3.47 7.17
N ASP A 37 12.13 3.67 8.25
CA ASP A 37 12.53 5.00 8.73
C ASP A 37 13.33 5.78 7.67
N GLU A 38 14.13 5.08 6.86
CA GLU A 38 14.93 5.67 5.78
C GLU A 38 14.15 5.92 4.48
N ARG A 39 12.88 5.49 4.38
CA ARG A 39 12.03 5.61 3.18
C ARG A 39 12.61 4.94 1.91
N THR A 40 13.46 3.94 2.10
CA THR A 40 14.09 3.16 1.02
C THR A 40 13.40 1.83 0.73
N LEU A 41 12.43 1.44 1.56
CA LEU A 41 11.66 0.21 1.44
C LEU A 41 10.20 0.51 1.75
N VAL A 42 9.31 0.01 0.91
CA VAL A 42 7.87 0.06 1.14
C VAL A 42 7.29 -1.35 1.18
N TYR A 43 6.47 -1.62 2.19
CA TYR A 43 5.64 -2.82 2.23
C TYR A 43 4.25 -2.49 1.68
N LEU A 44 3.77 -3.25 0.70
CA LEU A 44 2.46 -3.09 0.06
C LEU A 44 1.48 -4.16 0.55
N SER A 45 0.48 -3.75 1.34
CA SER A 45 -0.55 -4.62 1.91
C SER A 45 -1.45 -5.26 0.85
N SER A 46 -1.70 -4.56 -0.25
CA SER A 46 -2.50 -5.05 -1.37
C SER A 46 -1.87 -6.23 -2.09
N VAL A 47 -0.57 -6.49 -1.96
CA VAL A 47 0.13 -7.62 -2.60
C VAL A 47 1.00 -8.45 -1.66
N ASP A 48 1.11 -8.04 -0.39
CA ASP A 48 1.96 -8.69 0.64
C ASP A 48 3.42 -8.80 0.16
N LEU A 49 3.99 -7.65 -0.24
CA LEU A 49 5.32 -7.57 -0.85
C LEU A 49 6.10 -6.34 -0.36
N ASP A 50 7.39 -6.54 -0.11
CA ASP A 50 8.35 -5.47 0.10
C ASP A 50 8.93 -5.00 -1.25
N CYS A 51 8.97 -3.69 -1.48
CA CYS A 51 9.50 -3.06 -2.68
C CYS A 51 10.61 -2.09 -2.30
N ASP A 52 11.80 -2.27 -2.90
CA ASP A 52 12.90 -1.33 -2.77
C ASP A 52 12.56 -0.02 -3.51
N VAL A 53 12.80 1.10 -2.85
CA VAL A 53 12.59 2.44 -3.38
C VAL A 53 13.93 3.18 -3.33
N GLN A 54 14.52 3.41 -4.50
CA GLN A 54 15.79 4.13 -4.64
C GLN A 54 15.60 5.52 -5.25
N SER A 55 14.41 5.79 -5.79
CA SER A 55 14.07 7.03 -6.49
C SER A 55 12.57 7.30 -6.47
N ILE A 56 12.20 8.56 -6.76
CA ILE A 56 10.80 8.97 -6.99
C ILE A 56 10.16 8.15 -8.11
N LYS A 57 10.93 7.82 -9.15
CA LYS A 57 10.46 7.02 -10.28
C LYS A 57 10.01 5.62 -9.84
N ASP A 58 10.65 5.05 -8.82
CA ASP A 58 10.25 3.73 -8.30
C ASP A 58 8.88 3.82 -7.62
N LEU A 59 8.61 4.91 -6.89
CA LEU A 59 7.29 5.16 -6.29
C LEU A 59 6.21 5.38 -7.36
N GLU A 60 6.52 6.13 -8.43
CA GLU A 60 5.61 6.32 -9.57
C GLU A 60 5.30 4.98 -10.26
N GLN A 61 6.31 4.13 -10.47
CA GLN A 61 6.12 2.78 -11.01
C GLN A 61 5.26 1.89 -10.11
N ILE A 62 5.40 2.01 -8.79
CA ILE A 62 4.54 1.32 -7.82
C ILE A 62 3.08 1.79 -7.98
N LEU A 63 2.82 3.09 -8.13
CA LEU A 63 1.47 3.60 -8.40
C LEU A 63 0.88 3.03 -9.69
N GLU A 64 1.66 3.01 -10.78
CA GLU A 64 1.24 2.43 -12.07
C GLU A 64 0.88 0.95 -11.93
N HIS A 65 1.70 0.18 -11.20
CA HIS A 65 1.42 -1.22 -10.91
C HIS A 65 0.15 -1.40 -10.07
N ILE A 66 -0.06 -0.58 -9.04
CA ILE A 66 -1.27 -0.61 -8.22
C ILE A 66 -2.52 -0.34 -9.08
N VAL A 67 -2.51 0.70 -9.91
CA VAL A 67 -3.64 1.05 -10.79
C VAL A 67 -3.90 -0.06 -11.81
N SER A 68 -2.87 -0.59 -12.45
CA SER A 68 -2.99 -1.68 -13.42
C SER A 68 -3.54 -2.96 -12.78
N ALA A 69 -3.04 -3.32 -11.60
CA ALA A 69 -3.52 -4.46 -10.82
C ALA A 69 -4.97 -4.26 -10.38
N TYR A 70 -5.33 -3.06 -9.92
CA TYR A 70 -6.71 -2.70 -9.58
C TYR A 70 -7.64 -2.88 -10.79
N LYS A 71 -7.33 -2.30 -11.96
CA LYS A 71 -8.15 -2.44 -13.19
C LYS A 71 -8.36 -3.90 -13.57
N THR A 72 -7.30 -4.70 -13.47
CA THR A 72 -7.36 -6.14 -13.77
C THR A 72 -8.28 -6.86 -12.79
N LYS A 73 -8.16 -6.57 -11.48
CA LYS A 73 -8.93 -7.25 -10.43
C LYS A 73 -10.36 -6.74 -10.30
N SER A 74 -10.64 -5.50 -10.65
CA SER A 74 -11.97 -4.89 -10.55
C SER A 74 -12.97 -5.53 -11.52
N SER A 75 -12.50 -5.96 -12.68
CA SER A 75 -13.30 -6.76 -13.64
C SER A 75 -13.67 -8.16 -13.14
N GLN A 76 -13.08 -8.62 -12.03
CA GLN A 76 -13.20 -9.98 -11.51
C GLN A 76 -13.84 -10.06 -10.11
N VAL A 77 -14.41 -8.96 -9.61
CA VAL A 77 -15.00 -8.90 -8.26
C VAL A 77 -16.23 -9.81 -8.19
N LYS A 78 -16.13 -10.84 -7.35
CA LYS A 78 -17.20 -11.84 -7.15
C LYS A 78 -17.46 -12.13 -5.68
N THR A 79 -16.59 -11.68 -4.79
CA THR A 79 -16.61 -12.00 -3.36
C THR A 79 -16.25 -10.79 -2.50
N ALA A 80 -16.64 -10.81 -1.23
CA ALA A 80 -16.21 -9.81 -0.25
C ALA A 80 -14.68 -9.72 -0.13
N GLN A 81 -13.96 -10.84 -0.29
CA GLN A 81 -12.50 -10.87 -0.30
C GLN A 81 -11.93 -10.10 -1.50
N SER A 82 -12.51 -10.28 -2.70
CA SER A 82 -12.09 -9.50 -3.88
C SER A 82 -12.37 -8.01 -3.72
N ALA A 83 -13.47 -7.63 -3.05
CA ALA A 83 -13.78 -6.23 -2.75
C ALA A 83 -12.81 -5.63 -1.72
N LEU A 84 -12.48 -6.37 -0.65
CA LEU A 84 -11.47 -5.96 0.33
C LEU A 84 -10.10 -5.76 -0.34
N LYS A 85 -9.72 -6.66 -1.25
CA LYS A 85 -8.44 -6.55 -1.98
C LYS A 85 -8.39 -5.27 -2.83
N LEU A 86 -9.50 -4.86 -3.45
CA LEU A 86 -9.60 -3.58 -4.15
C LEU A 86 -9.44 -2.38 -3.21
N ALA A 87 -10.09 -2.42 -2.05
CA ALA A 87 -9.94 -1.36 -1.05
C ALA A 87 -8.48 -1.24 -0.56
N LEU A 88 -7.76 -2.35 -0.46
CA LEU A 88 -6.33 -2.34 -0.13
C LEU A 88 -5.49 -1.72 -1.25
N TYR A 89 -5.78 -1.99 -2.53
CA TYR A 89 -5.08 -1.31 -3.63
C TYR A 89 -5.26 0.21 -3.57
N GLN A 90 -6.48 0.69 -3.29
CA GLN A 90 -6.71 2.13 -3.11
C GLN A 90 -5.99 2.67 -1.87
N SER A 91 -5.99 1.92 -0.76
CA SER A 91 -5.24 2.30 0.44
C SER A 91 -3.74 2.41 0.16
N ASP A 92 -3.17 1.44 -0.55
CA ASP A 92 -1.75 1.45 -0.93
C ASP A 92 -1.44 2.66 -1.80
N PHE A 93 -2.28 2.94 -2.80
CA PHE A 93 -2.16 4.11 -3.66
C PHE A 93 -2.09 5.41 -2.83
N ASN A 94 -3.03 5.59 -1.90
CA ASN A 94 -3.10 6.78 -1.07
C ASN A 94 -1.86 6.97 -0.19
N VAL A 95 -1.30 5.88 0.35
CA VAL A 95 -0.07 5.91 1.16
C VAL A 95 1.14 6.31 0.31
N ILE A 96 1.28 5.75 -0.89
CA ILE A 96 2.38 6.11 -1.81
C ILE A 96 2.25 7.57 -2.28
N CYS A 97 1.05 8.04 -2.61
CA CYS A 97 0.82 9.44 -2.96
C CYS A 97 1.17 10.40 -1.81
N SER A 98 0.83 10.03 -0.57
CA SER A 98 1.19 10.82 0.61
C SER A 98 2.71 10.96 0.73
N LEU A 99 3.46 9.87 0.50
CA LEU A 99 4.93 9.94 0.51
C LEU A 99 5.48 10.82 -0.63
N LEU A 100 4.96 10.67 -1.85
CA LEU A 100 5.37 11.51 -2.99
C LEU A 100 5.12 12.99 -2.72
N ASN A 101 3.99 13.32 -2.08
CA ASN A 101 3.66 14.68 -1.67
C ASN A 101 4.61 15.19 -0.57
N ASP A 102 4.90 14.38 0.44
CA ASP A 102 5.85 14.73 1.50
C ASP A 102 7.24 15.02 0.92
N ILE A 103 7.73 14.16 0.02
CA ILE A 103 9.03 14.35 -0.64
C ILE A 103 9.03 15.66 -1.44
N LYS A 104 7.95 15.96 -2.17
CA LYS A 104 7.80 17.20 -2.96
C LYS A 104 7.86 18.46 -2.13
N VAL A 105 7.31 18.42 -0.92
CA VAL A 105 7.34 19.55 0.01
C VAL A 105 8.73 19.72 0.63
N THR A 106 9.48 18.64 0.81
CA THR A 106 10.81 18.67 1.49
C THR A 106 12.00 18.86 0.56
N ASP A 107 11.89 18.51 -0.72
CA ASP A 107 13.03 18.50 -1.66
C ASP A 107 12.75 19.40 -2.87
N ASP A 108 13.21 20.65 -2.79
CA ASP A 108 13.06 21.69 -3.83
C ASP A 108 13.70 21.30 -5.19
N TYR A 109 14.52 20.25 -5.25
CA TYR A 109 15.25 19.80 -6.43
C TYR A 109 14.79 18.45 -6.99
N ALA A 110 13.79 17.82 -6.38
CA ALA A 110 13.23 16.58 -6.89
C ALA A 110 12.54 16.82 -8.25
N VAL A 111 13.11 16.28 -9.31
CA VAL A 111 12.50 16.28 -10.65
C VAL A 111 11.39 15.23 -10.64
N PHE A 112 10.18 15.64 -10.25
CA PHE A 112 8.96 14.85 -10.44
C PHE A 112 8.63 14.74 -11.92
N SER A 113 8.10 13.60 -12.36
CA SER A 113 7.41 13.56 -13.65
C SER A 113 6.21 14.53 -13.55
N LYS A 114 6.06 15.39 -14.54
CA LYS A 114 5.42 16.70 -14.38
C LYS A 114 3.90 16.72 -14.18
N ASP A 115 3.21 15.60 -14.06
CA ASP A 115 1.80 15.57 -14.49
C ASP A 115 0.75 15.27 -13.40
N TYR A 116 1.13 14.84 -12.19
CA TYR A 116 0.15 14.47 -11.17
C TYR A 116 0.22 15.31 -9.88
N ASP A 117 -0.96 15.75 -9.43
CA ASP A 117 -1.16 16.33 -8.11
C ASP A 117 -1.48 15.22 -7.11
N TYR A 118 -0.49 14.85 -6.30
CA TYR A 118 -0.64 13.82 -5.26
C TYR A 118 -1.35 14.31 -4.00
N SER A 119 -1.69 15.60 -3.91
CA SER A 119 -2.37 16.19 -2.75
C SER A 119 -3.80 15.67 -2.59
N PHE A 120 -4.39 15.17 -3.68
CA PHE A 120 -5.75 14.64 -3.74
C PHE A 120 -5.71 13.21 -4.29
N PRO A 121 -5.24 12.24 -3.49
CA PRO A 121 -4.96 10.89 -3.98
C PRO A 121 -6.22 10.13 -4.40
N ASP A 122 -7.36 10.34 -3.75
CA ASP A 122 -8.63 9.72 -4.15
C ASP A 122 -9.09 10.21 -5.53
N ASP A 123 -9.07 11.53 -5.78
CA ASP A 123 -9.44 12.12 -7.08
C ASP A 123 -8.50 11.65 -8.19
N LEU A 124 -7.20 11.60 -7.89
CA LEU A 124 -6.18 11.10 -8.81
C LEU A 124 -6.43 9.63 -9.13
N PHE A 125 -6.68 8.80 -8.12
CA PHE A 125 -6.96 7.38 -8.30
C PHE A 125 -8.19 7.17 -9.18
N GLU A 126 -9.29 7.86 -8.89
CA GLU A 126 -10.52 7.80 -9.68
C GLU A 126 -10.30 8.20 -11.14
N ASN A 127 -9.45 9.20 -11.41
CA ASN A 127 -9.12 9.61 -12.77
C ASN A 127 -8.24 8.57 -13.49
N LEU A 128 -7.31 7.94 -12.79
CA LEU A 128 -6.41 6.93 -13.36
C LEU A 128 -7.11 5.59 -13.62
N ILE A 129 -8.18 5.25 -12.87
CA ILE A 129 -8.92 4.00 -13.06
C ILE A 129 -10.00 4.05 -14.14
N LYS A 130 -10.37 5.24 -14.65
CA LYS A 130 -11.24 5.41 -15.83
C LYS A 130 -10.60 4.84 -17.10
#